data_AF-X1AQC5-F1
#
_entry.id   AF-X1AQC5-F1
#
_cell.length_a   1.000
_cell.length_b   1.000
_cell.length_c   1.000
_cell.angle_alpha   90.00
_cell.angle_beta   90.00
_cell.angle_gamma   90.00
#
_symmetry.space_group_name_H-M   'P 1'
#
loop_
_entity.id
_entity.type
_entity.pdbx_description
1 polymer ?
#
loop_
_entity_poly.entity_id
_entity_poly.type
_entity_poly.pdbx_seq_one_letter_code
_entity_poly.pdbx_strand_id
1 'polypeptide(L)'
;MDLEADLVVIGGGMAGLIAGTMAAEAGLDTILLRKGQSATAYSSGAIDVIGYLPEASEPFISPEEGLFALSRLYPLHPYNVLGYDKRIEFEKVAENIVGRTRDTVTWLKAHLEVL
;
A
#
# COMPACT_ATOMS: atom_id res chain seq x y z
N MET A 1 32.87 1.88 0.37
CA MET A 1 32.12 1.97 -0.89
C MET A 1 31.03 2.96 -0.60
N ASP A 2 31.11 4.11 -1.23
CA ASP A 2 30.09 5.15 -1.07
C ASP A 2 28.99 4.82 -2.09
N LEU A 3 27.76 4.74 -1.60
CA LEU A 3 26.56 4.46 -2.39
C LEU A 3 25.76 5.76 -2.46
N GLU A 4 25.54 6.26 -3.67
CA GLU A 4 24.65 7.39 -3.95
C GLU A 4 23.38 6.86 -4.63
N ALA A 5 22.25 7.44 -4.26
CA ALA A 5 20.94 7.12 -4.80
C ALA A 5 19.99 8.30 -4.61
N ASP A 6 19.03 8.46 -5.53
CA ASP A 6 17.93 9.41 -5.38
C ASP A 6 16.96 8.98 -4.27
N LEU A 7 16.79 7.66 -4.07
CA LEU A 7 15.89 7.09 -3.08
C LEU A 7 16.49 5.85 -2.40
N VAL A 8 16.41 5.81 -1.07
CA VAL A 8 16.69 4.61 -0.28
C VAL A 8 15.41 4.09 0.36
N VAL A 9 15.02 2.87 0.03
CA VAL A 9 13.90 2.16 0.64
C VAL A 9 14.42 1.17 1.68
N ILE A 10 14.00 1.33 2.94
CA ILE A 10 14.39 0.44 4.03
C ILE A 10 13.24 -0.52 4.34
N GLY A 11 13.45 -1.81 4.04
CA GLY A 11 12.48 -2.88 4.30
C GLY A 11 12.06 -3.63 3.04
N GLY A 12 12.33 -4.93 2.98
CA GLY A 12 11.98 -5.80 1.85
C GLY A 12 10.60 -6.47 1.97
N GLY A 13 9.64 -5.83 2.62
CA GLY A 13 8.24 -6.27 2.63
C GLY A 13 7.50 -5.82 1.36
N MET A 14 6.25 -6.24 1.19
CA MET A 14 5.42 -5.88 0.03
C MET A 14 5.38 -4.37 -0.24
N ALA A 15 5.17 -3.55 0.80
CA ALA A 15 5.13 -2.09 0.65
C ALA A 15 6.47 -1.51 0.14
N GLY A 16 7.60 -1.95 0.68
CA GLY A 16 8.92 -1.46 0.26
C GLY A 16 9.31 -1.95 -1.13
N LEU A 17 8.98 -3.19 -1.48
CA LEU A 17 9.20 -3.73 -2.83
C LEU A 17 8.38 -2.96 -3.86
N ILE A 18 7.07 -2.73 -3.61
CA ILE A 18 6.22 -1.95 -4.52
C ILE A 18 6.75 -0.52 -4.64
N ALA A 19 7.02 0.16 -3.52
CA ALA A 19 7.53 1.53 -3.55
C ALA A 19 8.86 1.65 -4.31
N GLY A 20 9.79 0.74 -4.06
CA GLY A 20 11.09 0.70 -4.74
C GLY A 20 10.97 0.41 -6.23
N THR A 21 10.11 -0.54 -6.62
CA THR A 21 9.84 -0.84 -8.04
C THR A 21 9.23 0.35 -8.75
N MET A 22 8.18 0.97 -8.19
CA MET A 22 7.53 2.13 -8.81
C MET A 22 8.49 3.32 -8.96
N ALA A 23 9.37 3.54 -7.98
CA ALA A 23 10.40 4.59 -8.04
C ALA A 23 11.45 4.31 -9.12
N ALA A 24 11.94 3.07 -9.20
CA ALA A 24 12.88 2.66 -10.22
C ALA A 24 12.28 2.73 -11.64
N GLU A 25 11.03 2.30 -11.82
CA GLU A 25 10.29 2.43 -13.09
C GLU A 25 10.06 3.89 -13.49
N ALA A 26 10.00 4.81 -12.52
CA ALA A 26 9.94 6.25 -12.75
C ALA A 26 11.32 6.88 -13.04
N GLY A 27 12.40 6.09 -13.08
CA GLY A 27 13.76 6.52 -13.45
C GLY A 27 14.62 7.04 -12.29
N LEU A 28 14.22 6.82 -11.04
CA LEU A 28 15.03 7.19 -9.87
C LEU A 28 16.09 6.11 -9.58
N ASP A 29 17.33 6.53 -9.33
CA ASP A 29 18.35 5.62 -8.81
C ASP A 29 17.94 5.19 -7.39
N THR A 30 17.43 3.95 -7.29
CA THR A 30 16.74 3.46 -6.09
C THR A 30 17.49 2.29 -5.48
N ILE A 31 17.83 2.41 -4.20
CA ILE A 31 18.44 1.33 -3.41
C ILE A 31 17.39 0.78 -2.44
N LEU A 32 17.16 -0.53 -2.48
CA LEU A 32 16.36 -1.24 -1.46
C LEU A 32 17.28 -1.98 -0.49
N LEU A 33 17.19 -1.61 0.78
CA LEU A 33 17.93 -2.25 1.86
C LEU A 33 17.03 -3.21 2.63
N ARG A 34 17.48 -4.47 2.76
CA ARG A 34 16.86 -5.47 3.64
C ARG A 34 17.93 -6.30 4.33
N LYS A 35 17.72 -6.59 5.62
CA LYS A 35 18.62 -7.43 6.42
C LYS A 35 18.55 -8.91 6.03
N GLY A 36 17.45 -9.35 5.44
CA GLY A 36 17.20 -10.75 5.06
C GLY A 36 15.86 -10.93 4.35
N GLN A 37 15.41 -12.18 4.24
CA GLN A 37 14.07 -12.48 3.73
C GLN A 37 13.01 -11.96 4.71
N SER A 38 12.00 -11.25 4.19
CA SER A 38 10.90 -10.70 4.99
C SER A 38 9.74 -11.68 5.08
N ALA A 39 8.73 -11.38 5.90
CA ALA A 39 7.48 -12.16 5.95
C ALA A 39 6.83 -12.32 4.57
N THR A 40 6.99 -11.33 3.68
CA THR A 40 6.48 -11.41 2.30
C THR A 40 7.13 -12.54 1.50
N ALA A 41 8.43 -12.81 1.71
CA ALA A 41 9.14 -13.88 1.00
C ALA A 41 8.73 -15.30 1.45
N TYR A 42 8.14 -15.43 2.64
CA TYR A 42 7.63 -16.69 3.20
C TYR A 42 6.09 -16.76 3.20
N SER A 43 5.43 -15.74 2.67
CA SER A 43 3.98 -15.70 2.56
C SER A 43 3.50 -16.73 1.53
N SER A 44 2.30 -17.29 1.75
CA SER A 44 1.59 -18.07 0.73
C SER A 44 1.16 -17.22 -0.48
N GLY A 45 1.29 -15.89 -0.39
CA GLY A 45 0.74 -14.95 -1.36
C GLY A 45 -0.74 -14.65 -1.14
N ALA A 46 -1.37 -15.24 -0.10
CA ALA A 46 -2.76 -14.95 0.24
C ALA A 46 -2.92 -13.51 0.74
N ILE A 47 -3.94 -12.83 0.22
CA ILE A 47 -4.37 -11.50 0.66
C ILE A 47 -5.76 -11.66 1.26
N ASP A 48 -5.89 -11.40 2.55
CA ASP A 48 -7.18 -11.37 3.23
C ASP A 48 -7.83 -10.00 3.05
N VAL A 49 -9.11 -10.01 2.68
CA VAL A 49 -9.92 -8.80 2.45
C VAL A 49 -11.24 -9.00 3.18
N ILE A 50 -11.17 -8.95 4.52
CA ILE A 50 -12.28 -8.97 5.48
C ILE A 50 -13.32 -10.09 5.23
N GLY A 51 -13.02 -11.30 5.74
CA GLY A 51 -13.95 -12.43 5.67
C GLY A 51 -15.04 -12.46 6.76
N TYR A 52 -14.81 -11.85 7.93
CA TYR A 52 -15.70 -11.93 9.09
C TYR A 52 -15.70 -10.62 9.89
N LEU A 53 -16.81 -10.33 10.59
CA LEU A 53 -16.78 -9.38 11.69
C LEU A 53 -16.17 -10.02 12.95
N PRO A 54 -15.65 -9.20 13.89
CA PRO A 54 -15.29 -9.71 15.21
C PRO A 54 -16.46 -10.51 15.80
N GLU A 55 -16.18 -11.72 16.28
CA GLU A 55 -17.14 -12.64 16.91
C GLU A 55 -18.22 -13.23 15.98
N ALA A 56 -18.18 -12.96 14.67
CA ALA A 56 -19.09 -13.59 13.71
C ALA A 56 -18.64 -15.03 13.37
N SER A 57 -19.61 -15.94 13.30
CA SER A 57 -19.39 -17.33 12.89
C SER A 57 -19.59 -17.56 11.38
N GLU A 58 -20.29 -16.64 10.71
CA GLU A 58 -20.59 -16.73 9.28
C GLU A 58 -19.71 -15.76 8.50
N PRO A 59 -19.07 -16.21 7.40
CA PRO A 59 -18.28 -15.33 6.55
C PRO A 59 -19.18 -14.44 5.69
N PHE A 60 -18.62 -13.32 5.24
CA PHE A 60 -19.17 -12.57 4.12
C PHE A 60 -19.09 -13.39 2.82
N ILE A 61 -20.05 -13.18 1.92
CA ILE A 61 -20.09 -13.88 0.62
C ILE A 61 -19.11 -13.27 -0.38
N SER A 62 -18.67 -12.03 -0.14
CA SER A 62 -17.67 -11.35 -0.96
C SER A 62 -16.88 -10.29 -0.18
N PRO A 63 -15.67 -9.91 -0.66
CA PRO A 63 -14.90 -8.81 -0.07
C PRO A 63 -15.64 -7.48 -0.06
N GLU A 64 -16.44 -7.18 -1.09
CA GLU A 64 -17.20 -5.93 -1.19
C GLU A 64 -18.25 -5.82 -0.08
N GLU A 65 -18.91 -6.93 0.25
CA GLU A 65 -19.87 -6.98 1.35
C GLU A 65 -19.17 -6.68 2.69
N GLY A 66 -18.04 -7.34 2.94
CA GLY A 66 -17.27 -7.13 4.16
C GLY A 66 -16.74 -5.70 4.29
N LEU A 67 -16.21 -5.13 3.20
CA LEU A 67 -15.74 -3.74 3.17
C LEU A 67 -16.88 -2.74 3.39
N PHE A 68 -18.07 -3.01 2.82
CA PHE A 68 -19.25 -2.18 3.03
C PHE A 68 -19.72 -2.23 4.49
N ALA A 69 -19.81 -3.41 5.09
CA ALA A 69 -20.15 -3.57 6.51
C ALA A 69 -19.14 -2.83 7.40
N LEU A 70 -17.86 -3.00 7.11
CA LEU A 70 -16.77 -2.39 7.84
C LEU A 70 -16.76 -0.86 7.74
N SER A 71 -17.08 -0.28 6.57
CA SER A 71 -17.22 1.17 6.40
C SER A 71 -18.30 1.81 7.29
N ARG A 72 -19.39 1.06 7.55
CA ARG A 72 -20.51 1.52 8.38
C ARG A 72 -20.25 1.36 9.87
N LEU A 73 -19.66 0.23 10.25
CA LEU A 73 -19.47 -0.13 11.65
C LEU A 73 -18.19 0.49 12.25
N TYR A 74 -17.16 0.67 11.44
CA TYR A 74 -15.86 1.18 11.88
C TYR A 74 -15.40 2.35 10.99
N PRO A 75 -15.97 3.56 11.16
CA PRO A 75 -15.67 4.70 10.29
C PRO A 75 -14.19 5.12 10.26
N LEU A 76 -13.42 4.81 11.30
CA LEU A 76 -11.99 5.12 11.41
C LEU A 76 -11.08 3.95 11.03
N HIS A 77 -11.63 2.85 10.54
CA HIS A 77 -10.83 1.71 10.10
C HIS A 77 -9.96 2.10 8.88
N PRO A 78 -8.73 1.57 8.75
CA PRO A 78 -7.82 1.92 7.66
C PRO A 78 -8.44 1.83 6.26
N TYR A 79 -9.23 0.80 5.95
CA TYR A 79 -9.94 0.71 4.65
C TYR A 79 -10.92 1.86 4.39
N ASN A 80 -11.56 2.39 5.44
CA ASN A 80 -12.47 3.52 5.30
C ASN A 80 -11.69 4.84 5.19
N VAL A 81 -10.64 5.01 6.00
CA VAL A 81 -9.77 6.19 5.97
C VAL A 81 -9.02 6.33 4.64
N LEU A 82 -8.59 5.20 4.06
CA LEU A 82 -7.88 5.19 2.78
C LEU A 82 -8.82 5.41 1.57
N GLY A 83 -10.13 5.31 1.78
CA GLY A 83 -11.15 5.70 0.82
C GLY A 83 -11.80 4.54 0.06
N TYR A 84 -12.30 3.50 0.75
CA TYR A 84 -13.29 2.60 0.17
C TYR A 84 -14.64 3.34 0.01
N ASP A 85 -14.72 4.16 -1.03
CA ASP A 85 -15.94 4.84 -1.44
C ASP A 85 -16.57 4.07 -2.61
N LYS A 86 -17.88 4.19 -2.79
CA LYS A 86 -18.67 3.72 -3.96
C LYS A 86 -18.13 4.23 -5.31
N ARG A 87 -17.13 5.12 -5.30
CA ARG A 87 -16.44 5.69 -6.46
C ARG A 87 -15.20 4.90 -6.91
N ILE A 88 -14.86 3.78 -6.26
CA ILE A 88 -13.75 2.93 -6.72
C ILE A 88 -14.18 2.22 -8.01
N GLU A 89 -13.67 2.71 -9.13
CA GLU A 89 -13.66 2.00 -10.40
C GLU A 89 -12.45 1.07 -10.39
N PHE A 90 -12.68 -0.25 -10.31
CA PHE A 90 -11.64 -1.26 -10.15
C PHE A 90 -10.57 -1.17 -11.24
N GLU A 91 -10.99 -0.86 -12.47
CA GLU A 91 -10.15 -0.68 -13.64
C GLU A 91 -9.13 0.46 -13.45
N LYS A 92 -9.45 1.44 -12.59
CA LYS A 92 -8.62 2.61 -12.31
C LYS A 92 -7.83 2.50 -11.01
N VAL A 93 -7.95 1.40 -10.25
CA VAL A 93 -7.28 1.26 -8.94
C VAL A 93 -5.77 1.39 -9.09
N ALA A 94 -5.17 0.75 -10.09
CA ALA A 94 -3.74 0.87 -10.36
C ALA A 94 -3.34 2.32 -10.66
N GLU A 95 -4.05 2.97 -11.58
CA GLU A 95 -3.81 4.37 -11.94
C GLU A 95 -3.93 5.31 -10.74
N ASN A 96 -4.95 5.10 -9.90
CA ASN A 96 -5.17 5.87 -8.68
C ASN A 96 -4.05 5.68 -7.65
N ILE A 97 -3.57 4.45 -7.45
CA ILE A 97 -2.44 4.17 -6.53
C ILE A 97 -1.18 4.85 -7.03
N VAL A 98 -0.88 4.73 -8.33
CA VAL A 98 0.28 5.37 -8.95
C VAL A 98 0.17 6.90 -8.84
N GLY A 99 -1.00 7.45 -9.12
CA GLY A 99 -1.30 8.88 -8.98
C GLY A 99 -1.03 9.38 -7.56
N ARG A 100 -1.62 8.73 -6.54
CA ARG A 100 -1.42 9.11 -5.13
C ARG A 100 0.03 8.97 -4.68
N THR A 101 0.73 7.95 -5.16
CA THR A 101 2.16 7.77 -4.88
C THR A 101 2.97 8.93 -5.47
N ARG A 102 2.70 9.31 -6.73
CA ARG A 102 3.32 10.47 -7.39
C ARG A 102 3.02 11.78 -6.66
N ASP A 103 1.78 11.98 -6.22
CA ASP A 103 1.39 13.18 -5.46
C ASP A 103 2.14 13.25 -4.13
N THR A 104 2.28 12.11 -3.44
CA THR A 104 3.04 12.02 -2.19
C THR A 104 4.52 12.35 -2.41
N VAL A 105 5.14 11.79 -3.46
CA VAL A 105 6.52 12.10 -3.83
C VAL A 105 6.69 13.59 -4.16
N THR A 106 5.76 14.17 -4.93
CA THR A 106 5.76 15.61 -5.25
C THR A 106 5.67 16.46 -3.99
N TRP A 107 4.76 16.11 -3.08
CA TRP A 107 4.59 16.79 -1.80
C TRP A 107 5.86 16.72 -0.95
N LEU A 108 6.47 15.53 -0.83
CA LEU A 108 7.73 15.34 -0.11
C LEU A 108 8.84 16.21 -0.70
N LYS A 109 9.03 16.20 -2.02
CA LYS A 109 10.06 17.03 -2.68
C LYS A 109 9.89 18.51 -2.39
N ALA A 110 8.65 19.00 -2.33
CA ALA A 110 8.37 20.41 -2.04
C ALA A 110 8.59 20.81 -0.57
N HIS A 111 8.65 19.85 0.36
CA HIS A 111 8.69 20.12 1.81
C HIS A 111 9.93 19.56 2.51
N LEU A 112 10.78 18.79 1.82
CA LEU A 112 12.00 18.22 2.38
C LEU A 112 13.23 19.14 2.30
N GLU A 113 13.19 20.28 1.58
CA GLU A 113 14.29 21.28 1.60
C GLU A 113 14.40 22.07 2.93
N VAL A 114 13.63 21.70 3.96
CA VAL A 114 13.58 22.38 5.26
C VAL A 114 14.07 21.50 6.44
N LEU A 115 14.70 20.36 6.16
CA LEU A 115 15.32 19.48 7.17
C LEU A 115 16.83 19.40 6.98
#